data_AF-A0A965WRY4-F1
#
_entry.id   AF-A0A965WRY4-F1
#
_cell.length_a   1.000
_cell.length_b   1.000
_cell.length_c   1.000
_cell.angle_alpha   90.00
_cell.angle_beta   90.00
_cell.angle_gamma   90.00
#
_symmetry.space_group_name_H-M   'P 1'
#
loop_
_entity.id
_entity.type
_entity.pdbx_description
1 polymer ?
#
loop_
_entity_poly.entity_id
_entity_poly.type
_entity_poly.pdbx_seq_one_letter_code
_entity_poly.pdbx_strand_id
1 'polypeptide(L)'
;MSLLGRSHGSKEGVPFYRAREIAKLASEGFVDNDLYISQDLYNEYSKFGVPSPGDLMITAVGTLGKSYIVRQNDKFYYKDASVICLENFANICPQYLKFIMQSEMMKNQIRSNSSGTTVATLTMIRMNQYLLPLPPLAEQHRIVQKIERILPHLDEYSEKESSLRQLNKNFPDSLKKSILQWAVQGKSVPQDPSDEPTSVLLERIRKEKVELIKEGKIKREKNPSFIYRGGDGVFYEKVGNEVNAISEEIPFDIPDSWEWVRLSSTIIENVGGGTPSKSNPNYWGGNIPWASVKDLPMNATKLDSTIDSITIAGLKNSSSNLISKGNIIICTRMGLGKIVISEIDVAINQDLRGIILANGINKDFFIHFYKTSAIKGQGLTVKGITVDMLNSLLMPIPPVEEQHRIVQKIEKLILSINSM
;
A
#
# COMPACT_ATOMS: atom_id res chain seq x y z
N MET A 1 -7.42 -20.70 48.30
CA MET A 1 -6.70 -20.71 47.01
C MET A 1 -5.58 -21.75 47.06
N SER A 2 -5.89 -23.05 47.18
CA SER A 2 -4.87 -24.13 47.14
C SER A 2 -5.47 -25.53 46.90
N LEU A 3 -6.25 -25.72 45.82
CA LEU A 3 -6.67 -27.06 45.36
C LEU A 3 -6.59 -27.21 43.82
N LEU A 4 -5.93 -26.28 43.14
CA LEU A 4 -5.65 -26.41 41.71
C LEU A 4 -4.19 -26.86 41.57
N GLY A 5 -3.99 -28.15 41.34
CA GLY A 5 -2.69 -28.66 40.93
C GLY A 5 -2.29 -27.97 39.63
N ARG A 6 -1.16 -27.24 39.65
CA ARG A 6 -0.46 -26.89 38.40
C ARG A 6 0.18 -28.17 37.86
N SER A 7 -0.61 -29.08 37.29
CA SER A 7 -0.07 -30.15 36.49
C SER A 7 0.41 -29.56 35.18
N HIS A 8 1.73 -29.51 35.01
CA HIS A 8 2.32 -29.35 33.70
C HIS A 8 1.82 -30.51 32.81
N GLY A 9 1.02 -30.18 31.79
CA GLY A 9 1.00 -30.95 30.55
C GLY A 9 0.21 -32.27 30.50
N SER A 10 -1.02 -32.35 31.02
CA SER A 10 -1.97 -33.37 30.57
C SER A 10 -3.28 -32.73 30.11
N LYS A 11 -3.64 -32.91 28.83
CA LYS A 11 -4.98 -32.60 28.27
C LYS A 11 -6.04 -33.63 28.72
N GLU A 12 -5.79 -34.33 29.83
CA GLU A 12 -6.62 -35.40 30.33
C GLU A 12 -7.41 -34.90 31.55
N GLY A 13 -8.73 -34.75 31.39
CA GLY A 13 -9.61 -34.29 32.45
C GLY A 13 -10.79 -33.47 31.92
N VAL A 14 -11.59 -32.91 32.84
CA VAL A 14 -12.70 -32.01 32.50
C VAL A 14 -12.20 -30.57 32.47
N PRO A 15 -12.47 -29.78 31.41
CA PRO A 15 -12.08 -28.38 31.32
C PRO A 15 -12.53 -27.56 32.53
N PHE A 16 -11.62 -26.73 33.06
CA PHE A 16 -11.91 -25.75 34.10
C PHE A 16 -11.86 -24.34 33.52
N TYR A 17 -13.01 -23.67 33.44
CA TYR A 17 -13.11 -22.34 32.82
C TYR A 17 -13.14 -21.23 33.87
N ARG A 18 -12.28 -20.23 33.66
CA ARG A 18 -12.28 -18.96 34.39
C ARG A 18 -12.94 -17.88 33.52
N ALA A 19 -13.03 -16.65 34.03
CA ALA A 19 -13.62 -15.54 33.28
C ALA A 19 -12.99 -15.31 31.90
N ARG A 20 -11.68 -15.53 31.77
CA ARG A 20 -10.97 -15.42 30.49
C ARG A 20 -11.46 -16.43 29.46
N GLU A 21 -11.65 -17.68 29.86
CA GLU A 21 -12.10 -18.73 28.97
C GLU A 21 -13.56 -18.54 28.55
N ILE A 22 -14.43 -18.14 29.50
CA ILE A 22 -15.83 -17.78 29.20
C ILE A 22 -15.91 -16.57 28.25
N ALA A 23 -15.07 -15.55 28.44
CA ALA A 23 -15.02 -14.39 27.56
C ALA A 23 -14.65 -14.75 26.11
N LYS A 24 -13.71 -15.70 25.93
CA LYS A 24 -13.32 -16.21 24.62
C LYS A 24 -14.44 -17.03 23.99
N LEU A 25 -15.03 -17.97 24.73
CA LEU A 25 -16.19 -18.74 24.28
C LEU A 25 -17.36 -17.84 23.83
N ALA A 26 -17.63 -16.76 24.56
CA ALA A 26 -18.67 -15.81 24.21
C ALA A 26 -18.41 -15.06 22.89
N SER A 27 -17.14 -14.84 22.53
CA SER A 27 -16.73 -14.03 21.37
C SER A 27 -16.43 -14.88 20.14
N GLU A 28 -15.76 -16.01 20.32
CA GLU A 28 -15.21 -16.85 19.25
C GLU A 28 -15.94 -18.19 19.13
N GLY A 29 -16.75 -18.58 20.14
CA GLY A 29 -17.47 -19.85 20.15
C GLY A 29 -16.59 -21.08 20.43
N PHE A 30 -15.29 -20.88 20.66
CA PHE A 30 -14.28 -21.87 21.01
C PHE A 30 -13.26 -21.27 21.98
N VAL A 31 -12.58 -22.11 22.76
CA VAL A 31 -11.44 -21.71 23.59
C VAL A 31 -10.42 -22.84 23.68
N ASP A 32 -9.15 -22.54 23.38
CA ASP A 32 -8.06 -23.43 23.75
C ASP A 32 -7.77 -23.26 25.25
N ASN A 33 -7.89 -24.36 25.98
CA ASN A 33 -7.89 -24.35 27.44
C ASN A 33 -6.75 -25.23 27.98
N ASP A 34 -6.02 -24.66 28.94
CA ASP A 34 -4.84 -25.27 29.53
C ASP A 34 -5.08 -25.78 30.96
N LEU A 35 -6.29 -25.59 31.50
CA LEU A 35 -6.63 -25.95 32.88
C LEU A 35 -7.72 -27.02 32.92
N TYR A 36 -7.42 -28.14 33.53
CA TYR A 36 -8.33 -29.26 33.68
C TYR A 36 -8.42 -29.67 35.14
N ILE A 37 -9.55 -30.23 35.52
CA ILE A 37 -9.72 -30.95 36.78
C ILE A 37 -9.91 -32.43 36.51
N SER A 38 -9.48 -33.28 37.45
CA SER A 38 -9.67 -34.72 37.33
C SER A 38 -11.16 -35.08 37.32
N GLN A 39 -11.51 -36.24 36.75
CA GLN A 39 -12.90 -36.71 36.70
C GLN A 39 -13.46 -36.95 38.11
N ASP A 40 -12.63 -37.41 39.05
CA ASP A 40 -13.03 -37.60 40.46
C ASP A 40 -13.38 -36.26 41.12
N LEU A 41 -12.56 -35.23 40.90
CA LEU A 41 -12.80 -33.90 41.45
C LEU A 41 -14.04 -33.26 40.82
N TYR A 42 -14.25 -33.46 39.50
CA TYR A 42 -15.48 -33.06 38.83
C TYR A 42 -16.71 -33.77 39.44
N ASN A 43 -16.65 -35.07 39.68
CA ASN A 43 -17.76 -35.84 40.26
C ASN A 43 -18.08 -35.36 41.68
N GLU A 44 -17.08 -35.06 42.50
CA GLU A 44 -17.28 -34.49 43.84
C GLU A 44 -17.94 -33.11 43.76
N TYR A 45 -17.41 -32.23 42.91
CA TYR A 45 -17.89 -30.86 42.79
C TYR A 45 -19.23 -30.72 42.09
N SER A 46 -19.54 -31.65 41.20
CA SER A 46 -20.82 -31.65 40.48
C SER A 46 -22.03 -31.78 41.40
N LYS A 47 -21.83 -32.32 42.62
CA LYS A 47 -22.85 -32.36 43.69
C LYS A 47 -23.31 -30.98 44.14
N PHE A 48 -22.49 -29.94 43.93
CA PHE A 48 -22.79 -28.55 44.29
C PHE A 48 -23.35 -27.72 43.12
N GLY A 49 -23.60 -28.36 41.97
CA GLY A 49 -24.11 -27.72 40.76
C GLY A 49 -23.05 -27.60 39.66
N VAL A 50 -23.47 -27.84 38.42
CA VAL A 50 -22.67 -27.62 37.20
C VAL A 50 -23.54 -26.91 36.16
N PRO A 51 -22.94 -26.15 35.24
CA PRO A 51 -23.69 -25.55 34.14
C PRO A 51 -24.36 -26.63 33.31
N SER A 52 -25.65 -26.42 33.05
CA SER A 52 -26.49 -27.28 32.20
C SER A 52 -26.73 -26.63 30.85
N PRO A 53 -27.01 -27.41 29.79
CA PRO A 53 -27.34 -26.86 28.48
C PRO A 53 -28.48 -25.83 28.56
N GLY A 54 -28.27 -24.65 27.98
CA GLY A 54 -29.21 -23.53 28.03
C GLY A 54 -28.98 -22.53 29.17
N ASP A 55 -28.07 -22.81 30.10
CA ASP A 55 -27.61 -21.85 31.11
C ASP A 55 -26.76 -20.74 30.47
N LEU A 56 -26.72 -19.57 31.13
CA LEU A 56 -25.96 -18.41 30.66
C LEU A 56 -24.78 -18.11 31.59
N MET A 57 -23.57 -18.35 31.09
CA MET A 57 -22.32 -17.99 31.76
C MET A 57 -21.99 -16.52 31.50
N ILE A 58 -21.69 -15.75 32.54
CA ILE A 58 -21.42 -14.31 32.47
C ILE A 58 -20.11 -13.96 33.17
N THR A 59 -19.29 -13.12 32.54
CA THR A 59 -18.10 -12.55 33.18
C THR A 59 -18.47 -11.46 34.19
N ALA A 60 -18.00 -11.63 35.42
CA ALA A 60 -18.38 -10.82 36.58
C ALA A 60 -17.28 -9.86 37.07
N VAL A 61 -16.02 -10.05 36.66
CA VAL A 61 -14.89 -9.16 36.99
C VAL A 61 -14.07 -8.92 35.71
N GLY A 62 -13.58 -7.68 35.51
CA GLY A 62 -12.82 -7.29 34.31
C GLY A 62 -13.73 -6.80 33.18
N THR A 63 -13.73 -7.49 32.03
CA THR A 63 -14.70 -7.19 30.95
C THR A 63 -16.07 -7.73 31.34
N LEU A 64 -16.91 -6.88 31.93
CA LEU A 64 -18.22 -7.26 32.45
C LEU A 64 -19.21 -7.62 31.35
N GLY A 65 -20.05 -8.62 31.63
CA GLY A 65 -21.26 -8.89 30.85
C GLY A 65 -21.05 -9.65 29.55
N LYS A 66 -19.85 -10.20 29.28
CA LYS A 66 -19.71 -11.17 28.19
C LYS A 66 -20.45 -12.44 28.55
N SER A 67 -21.32 -12.88 27.65
CA SER A 67 -22.27 -13.95 27.90
C SER A 67 -22.10 -15.12 26.93
N TYR A 68 -22.01 -16.33 27.48
CA TYR A 68 -21.91 -17.58 26.75
C TYR A 68 -23.08 -18.49 27.12
N ILE A 69 -23.73 -19.07 26.11
CA ILE A 69 -24.81 -20.05 26.30
C ILE A 69 -24.18 -21.44 26.33
N VAL A 70 -24.43 -22.19 27.39
CA VAL A 70 -23.94 -23.56 27.52
C VAL A 70 -24.63 -24.46 26.48
N ARG A 71 -23.84 -25.16 25.67
CA ARG A 71 -24.32 -26.04 24.59
C ARG A 71 -24.59 -27.45 25.11
N GLN A 72 -25.35 -28.25 24.34
CA GLN A 72 -25.71 -29.63 24.74
C GLN A 72 -24.51 -30.53 25.05
N ASN A 73 -23.40 -30.36 24.33
CA ASN A 73 -22.20 -31.20 24.49
C ASN A 73 -21.13 -30.55 25.37
N ASP A 74 -21.41 -29.39 25.98
CA ASP A 74 -20.45 -28.73 26.83
C ASP A 74 -20.34 -29.48 28.16
N LYS A 75 -19.12 -29.92 28.49
CA LYS A 75 -18.80 -30.51 29.78
C LYS A 75 -17.59 -29.79 30.36
N PHE A 76 -17.82 -28.90 31.31
CA PHE A 76 -16.78 -28.15 32.00
C PHE A 76 -17.20 -27.85 33.44
N TYR A 77 -16.24 -27.43 34.26
CA TYR A 77 -16.50 -26.91 35.59
C TYR A 77 -16.00 -25.47 35.72
N TYR A 78 -16.59 -24.72 36.64
CA TYR A 78 -16.16 -23.36 36.98
C TYR A 78 -16.31 -23.16 38.49
N LYS A 79 -15.36 -22.47 39.10
CA LYS A 79 -15.45 -22.02 40.50
C LYS A 79 -14.57 -20.79 40.69
N ASP A 80 -14.90 -19.77 39.92
CA ASP A 80 -14.20 -18.49 39.87
C ASP A 80 -15.21 -17.41 40.28
N ALA A 81 -14.88 -16.58 41.27
CA ALA A 81 -15.73 -15.45 41.70
C ALA A 81 -15.92 -14.41 40.58
N SER A 82 -15.15 -14.53 39.51
CA SER A 82 -15.19 -13.71 38.30
C SER A 82 -16.16 -14.25 37.24
N VAL A 83 -16.87 -15.34 37.50
CA VAL A 83 -17.88 -15.93 36.59
C VAL A 83 -19.17 -16.20 37.36
N ILE A 84 -20.29 -15.82 36.76
CA ILE A 84 -21.63 -16.13 37.23
C ILE A 84 -22.29 -17.09 36.24
N CYS A 85 -22.94 -18.13 36.74
CA CYS A 85 -23.88 -18.93 35.96
C CYS A 85 -25.30 -18.46 36.30
N LEU A 86 -26.08 -18.10 35.28
CA LEU A 86 -27.53 -17.96 35.41
C LEU A 86 -28.18 -19.26 34.95
N GLU A 87 -28.67 -20.02 35.93
CA GLU A 87 -29.40 -21.26 35.69
C GLU A 87 -30.76 -20.97 35.06
N ASN A 88 -31.03 -21.60 33.92
CA ASN A 88 -32.23 -21.36 33.14
C ASN A 88 -33.38 -22.33 33.51
N PHE A 89 -33.73 -22.37 34.80
CA PHE A 89 -34.77 -23.28 35.32
C PHE A 89 -36.17 -23.03 34.71
N ALA A 90 -36.42 -21.82 34.22
CA ALA A 90 -37.71 -21.40 33.66
C ALA A 90 -37.85 -21.69 32.16
N ASN A 91 -36.87 -22.36 31.53
CA ASN A 91 -36.87 -22.67 30.09
C ASN A 91 -37.09 -21.43 29.19
N ILE A 92 -36.49 -20.31 29.57
CA ILE A 92 -36.47 -19.08 28.77
C ILE A 92 -35.58 -19.33 27.55
N CYS A 93 -35.88 -18.72 26.39
CA CYS A 93 -35.01 -18.81 25.22
C CYS A 93 -33.59 -18.29 25.56
N PRO A 94 -32.54 -19.13 25.52
CA PRO A 94 -31.19 -18.73 25.95
C PRO A 94 -30.60 -17.61 25.08
N GLN A 95 -30.91 -17.60 23.78
CA GLN A 95 -30.50 -16.56 22.83
C GLN A 95 -31.15 -15.22 23.19
N TYR A 96 -32.41 -15.23 23.60
CA TYR A 96 -33.10 -14.02 24.06
C TYR A 96 -32.43 -13.45 25.32
N LEU A 97 -32.13 -14.30 26.32
CA LEU A 97 -31.38 -13.88 27.51
C LEU A 97 -30.01 -13.30 27.14
N LYS A 98 -29.29 -13.94 26.21
CA LYS A 98 -28.00 -13.45 25.71
C LYS A 98 -28.14 -12.05 25.10
N PHE A 99 -29.13 -11.81 24.24
CA PHE A 99 -29.35 -10.49 23.65
C PHE A 99 -29.77 -9.43 24.68
N ILE A 100 -30.58 -9.79 25.68
CA ILE A 100 -30.91 -8.88 26.79
C ILE A 100 -29.65 -8.49 27.55
N MET A 101 -28.76 -9.43 27.87
CA MET A 101 -27.50 -9.13 28.54
C MET A 101 -26.59 -8.19 27.73
N GLN A 102 -26.69 -8.25 26.40
CA GLN A 102 -25.92 -7.40 25.48
C GLN A 102 -26.59 -6.06 25.17
N SER A 103 -27.86 -5.88 25.55
CA SER A 103 -28.61 -4.66 25.30
C SER A 103 -28.09 -3.46 26.10
N GLU A 104 -28.30 -2.25 25.57
CA GLU A 104 -27.96 -1.02 26.31
C GLU A 104 -28.75 -0.88 27.61
N MET A 105 -29.97 -1.41 27.67
CA MET A 105 -30.76 -1.44 28.91
C MET A 105 -30.03 -2.18 30.03
N MET A 106 -29.51 -3.39 29.76
CA MET A 106 -28.77 -4.16 30.76
C MET A 106 -27.42 -3.52 31.07
N LYS A 107 -26.69 -3.05 30.06
CA LYS A 107 -25.42 -2.32 30.28
C LYS A 107 -25.60 -1.11 31.17
N ASN A 108 -26.69 -0.36 31.01
CA ASN A 108 -27.00 0.80 31.84
C ASN A 108 -27.31 0.40 33.28
N GLN A 109 -28.11 -0.66 33.51
CA GLN A 109 -28.35 -1.20 34.86
C GLN A 109 -27.06 -1.68 35.54
N ILE A 110 -26.14 -2.31 34.78
CA ILE A 110 -24.83 -2.72 35.29
C ILE A 110 -23.98 -1.50 35.66
N ARG A 111 -23.92 -0.48 34.79
CA ARG A 111 -23.13 0.75 35.00
C ARG A 111 -23.63 1.56 36.21
N SER A 112 -24.94 1.80 36.30
CA SER A 112 -25.53 2.59 37.39
C SER A 112 -25.24 1.96 38.75
N ASN A 113 -25.37 0.63 38.85
CA ASN A 113 -25.14 -0.10 40.10
C ASN A 113 -23.65 -0.37 40.39
N SER A 114 -22.74 -0.03 39.47
CA SER A 114 -21.29 -0.16 39.63
C SER A 114 -20.57 1.17 39.90
N SER A 115 -21.29 2.29 39.94
CA SER A 115 -20.76 3.67 39.98
C SER A 115 -20.13 4.12 41.31
N GLY A 116 -19.54 3.21 42.10
CA GLY A 116 -18.96 3.52 43.42
C GLY A 116 -17.84 2.59 43.90
N THR A 117 -17.28 1.73 43.05
CA THR A 117 -16.24 0.76 43.44
C THR A 117 -15.02 0.84 42.51
N THR A 118 -13.80 0.79 43.07
CA THR A 118 -12.52 0.87 42.34
C THR A 118 -12.33 -0.22 41.27
N VAL A 119 -13.02 -1.36 41.41
CA VAL A 119 -13.10 -2.41 40.38
C VAL A 119 -14.58 -2.75 40.17
N ALA A 120 -15.10 -2.46 38.96
CA ALA A 120 -16.47 -2.79 38.62
C ALA A 120 -16.66 -4.32 38.66
N THR A 121 -17.55 -4.79 39.54
CA THR A 121 -17.82 -6.21 39.78
C THR A 121 -19.32 -6.47 39.76
N LEU A 122 -19.72 -7.48 38.99
CA LEU A 122 -21.08 -7.99 38.92
C LEU A 122 -21.26 -9.04 40.01
N THR A 123 -21.87 -8.70 41.14
CA THR A 123 -22.09 -9.66 42.22
C THR A 123 -23.43 -10.38 42.03
N MET A 124 -23.55 -11.59 42.58
CA MET A 124 -24.83 -12.34 42.59
C MET A 124 -25.98 -11.50 43.21
N ILE A 125 -25.69 -10.75 44.26
CA ILE A 125 -26.67 -9.87 44.93
C ILE A 125 -27.20 -8.82 43.97
N ARG A 126 -26.32 -8.18 43.17
CA ARG A 126 -26.72 -7.17 42.18
C ARG A 126 -27.47 -7.79 41.01
N MET A 127 -27.06 -8.96 40.56
CA MET A 127 -27.75 -9.67 39.47
C MET A 127 -29.22 -9.96 39.80
N ASN A 128 -29.51 -10.31 41.05
CA ASN A 128 -30.89 -10.55 41.51
C ASN A 128 -31.75 -9.28 41.57
N GLN A 129 -31.17 -8.09 41.41
CA GLN A 129 -31.89 -6.81 41.44
C GLN A 129 -32.19 -6.27 40.04
N TYR A 130 -31.59 -6.83 39.00
CA TYR A 130 -31.78 -6.31 37.64
C TYR A 130 -33.11 -6.73 37.05
N LEU A 131 -33.73 -5.77 36.37
CA LEU A 131 -35.01 -5.97 35.72
C LEU A 131 -34.81 -6.54 34.33
N LEU A 132 -35.56 -7.60 34.02
CA LEU A 132 -35.56 -8.27 32.72
C LEU A 132 -36.97 -8.26 32.11
N PRO A 133 -37.15 -7.73 30.89
CA PRO A 133 -38.41 -7.87 30.17
C PRO A 133 -38.57 -9.32 29.72
N LEU A 134 -39.62 -9.99 30.19
CA LEU A 134 -39.88 -11.39 29.87
C LEU A 134 -41.20 -11.54 29.09
N PRO A 135 -41.17 -11.53 27.75
CA PRO A 135 -42.35 -11.79 26.94
C PRO A 135 -42.66 -13.30 26.89
N PRO A 136 -43.85 -13.72 26.40
CA PRO A 136 -44.18 -15.12 26.19
C PRO A 136 -43.13 -15.84 25.33
N LEU A 137 -42.92 -17.15 25.57
CA LEU A 137 -41.84 -17.92 24.93
C LEU A 137 -41.88 -17.85 23.40
N ALA A 138 -43.07 -17.88 22.79
CA ALA A 138 -43.22 -17.74 21.35
C ALA A 138 -42.69 -16.38 20.84
N GLU A 139 -42.92 -15.31 21.60
CA GLU A 139 -42.45 -13.97 21.25
C GLU A 139 -40.92 -13.84 21.42
N GLN A 140 -40.34 -14.48 22.44
CA GLN A 140 -38.88 -14.53 22.61
C GLN A 140 -38.19 -15.11 21.36
N HIS A 141 -38.70 -16.23 20.83
CA HIS A 141 -38.17 -16.85 19.62
C HIS A 141 -38.35 -15.95 18.38
N ARG A 142 -39.48 -15.24 18.26
CA ARG A 142 -39.70 -14.29 17.16
C ARG A 142 -38.71 -13.13 17.18
N ILE A 143 -38.41 -12.58 18.37
CA ILE A 143 -37.42 -11.52 18.55
C ILE A 143 -36.03 -12.02 18.13
N VAL A 144 -35.61 -13.19 18.63
CA VAL A 144 -34.32 -13.80 18.29
C VAL A 144 -34.19 -14.00 16.79
N GLN A 145 -35.18 -14.61 16.15
CA GLN A 145 -35.18 -14.85 14.71
C GLN A 145 -35.05 -13.54 13.91
N LYS A 146 -35.70 -12.47 14.35
CA LYS A 146 -35.63 -11.17 13.68
C LYS A 146 -34.24 -10.55 13.79
N ILE A 147 -33.60 -10.63 14.97
CA ILE A 147 -32.24 -10.14 15.21
C ILE A 147 -31.24 -10.94 14.37
N GLU A 148 -31.29 -12.27 14.45
CA GLU A 148 -30.40 -13.17 13.70
C GLU A 148 -30.54 -13.01 12.18
N ARG A 149 -31.72 -12.64 11.68
CA ARG A 149 -31.92 -12.31 10.27
C ARG A 149 -31.25 -10.98 9.86
N ILE A 150 -31.16 -10.00 10.76
CA ILE A 150 -30.64 -8.66 10.43
C ILE A 150 -29.12 -8.60 10.59
N LEU A 151 -28.55 -9.29 11.59
CA LEU A 151 -27.12 -9.24 11.89
C LEU A 151 -26.21 -9.45 10.66
N PRO A 152 -26.43 -10.46 9.78
CA PRO A 152 -25.59 -10.67 8.61
C PRO A 152 -25.60 -9.48 7.63
N HIS A 153 -26.71 -8.75 7.53
CA HIS A 153 -26.80 -7.57 6.67
C HIS A 153 -25.99 -6.39 7.21
N LEU A 154 -25.83 -6.29 8.53
CA LEU A 154 -24.97 -5.27 9.15
C LEU A 154 -23.49 -5.54 8.86
N ASP A 155 -23.09 -6.80 8.94
CA ASP A 155 -21.73 -7.23 8.60
C ASP A 155 -21.43 -6.98 7.11
N GLU A 156 -22.34 -7.39 6.22
CA GLU A 156 -22.24 -7.13 4.77
C GLU A 156 -22.15 -5.62 4.46
N TYR A 157 -22.95 -4.80 5.13
CA TYR A 157 -22.91 -3.35 4.96
C TYR A 157 -21.56 -2.77 5.40
N SER A 158 -21.05 -3.19 6.56
CA SER A 158 -19.75 -2.77 7.09
C SER A 158 -18.60 -3.11 6.12
N GLU A 159 -18.62 -4.33 5.55
CA GLU A 159 -17.64 -4.75 4.55
C GLU A 159 -17.71 -3.90 3.26
N LYS A 160 -18.92 -3.62 2.77
CA LYS A 160 -19.13 -2.76 1.61
C LYS A 160 -18.68 -1.33 1.87
N GLU A 161 -18.96 -0.77 3.05
CA GLU A 161 -18.49 0.57 3.43
C GLU A 161 -16.96 0.63 3.47
N SER A 162 -16.30 -0.36 4.06
CA SER A 162 -14.84 -0.47 4.11
C SER A 162 -14.24 -0.54 2.69
N SER A 163 -14.83 -1.37 1.83
CA SER A 163 -14.42 -1.53 0.44
C SER A 163 -14.58 -0.23 -0.36
N LEU A 164 -15.70 0.47 -0.19
CA LEU A 164 -15.96 1.77 -0.82
C LEU A 164 -14.94 2.82 -0.39
N ARG A 165 -14.64 2.90 0.91
CA ARG A 165 -13.62 3.82 1.44
C ARG A 165 -12.23 3.53 0.84
N GLN A 166 -11.86 2.26 0.74
CA GLN A 166 -10.58 1.87 0.15
C GLN A 166 -10.52 2.18 -1.36
N LEU A 167 -11.61 1.94 -2.08
CA LEU A 167 -11.70 2.24 -3.51
C LEU A 167 -11.57 3.75 -3.74
N ASN A 168 -12.33 4.57 -3.02
CA ASN A 168 -12.27 6.03 -3.13
C ASN A 168 -10.88 6.58 -2.78
N LYS A 169 -10.20 5.98 -1.80
CA LYS A 169 -8.83 6.35 -1.45
C LYS A 169 -7.83 6.08 -2.59
N ASN A 170 -8.00 4.98 -3.33
CA ASN A 170 -7.06 4.54 -4.36
C ASN A 170 -7.44 5.01 -5.79
N PHE A 171 -8.67 5.45 -5.99
CA PHE A 171 -9.22 5.83 -7.29
C PHE A 171 -8.44 6.98 -7.96
N PRO A 172 -8.10 8.10 -7.27
CA PRO A 172 -7.35 9.19 -7.87
C PRO A 172 -6.00 8.75 -8.46
N ASP A 173 -5.25 7.92 -7.73
CA ASP A 173 -3.95 7.43 -8.19
C ASP A 173 -4.08 6.46 -9.36
N SER A 174 -5.13 5.62 -9.36
CA SER A 174 -5.42 4.69 -10.45
C SER A 174 -5.84 5.43 -11.73
N LEU A 175 -6.64 6.49 -11.58
CA LEU A 175 -7.06 7.35 -12.67
C LEU A 175 -5.87 8.13 -13.26
N LYS A 176 -5.00 8.70 -12.41
CA LYS A 176 -3.76 9.38 -12.84
C LYS A 176 -2.88 8.44 -13.68
N LYS A 177 -2.66 7.20 -13.24
CA LYS A 177 -1.90 6.20 -14.01
C LYS A 177 -2.52 5.92 -15.37
N SER A 178 -3.85 5.79 -15.42
CA SER A 178 -4.58 5.53 -16.67
C SER A 178 -4.47 6.71 -17.66
N ILE A 179 -4.57 7.94 -17.16
CA ILE A 179 -4.41 9.17 -17.97
C ILE A 179 -3.00 9.26 -18.55
N LEU A 180 -1.97 9.04 -17.73
CA LEU A 180 -0.58 9.05 -18.20
C LEU A 180 -0.36 7.95 -19.26
N GLN A 181 -0.90 6.76 -19.04
CA GLN A 181 -0.80 5.65 -20.00
C GLN A 181 -1.47 6.00 -21.34
N TRP A 182 -2.65 6.60 -21.33
CA TRP A 182 -3.32 7.02 -22.57
C TRP A 182 -2.57 8.13 -23.29
N ALA A 183 -1.95 9.03 -22.54
CA ALA A 183 -1.16 10.11 -23.10
C ALA A 183 0.07 9.60 -23.86
N VAL A 184 0.79 8.63 -23.32
CA VAL A 184 1.98 8.06 -23.99
C VAL A 184 1.61 7.09 -25.13
N GLN A 185 0.33 6.74 -25.28
CA GLN A 185 -0.20 5.96 -26.41
C GLN A 185 -0.75 6.84 -27.55
N GLY A 186 -0.68 8.17 -27.43
CA GLY A 186 -1.25 9.09 -28.42
C GLY A 186 -2.79 9.09 -28.47
N LYS A 187 -3.44 8.67 -27.37
CA LYS A 187 -4.92 8.61 -27.27
C LYS A 187 -5.53 9.80 -26.50
N SER A 188 -4.70 10.70 -25.98
CA SER A 188 -5.15 11.79 -25.10
C SER A 188 -5.56 13.06 -25.85
N VAL A 189 -5.01 13.28 -27.06
CA VAL A 189 -5.24 14.46 -27.89
C VAL A 189 -5.43 14.06 -29.36
N PRO A 190 -6.26 14.78 -30.14
CA PRO A 190 -6.35 14.57 -31.59
C PRO A 190 -5.02 14.89 -32.30
N GLN A 191 -4.74 14.12 -33.35
CA GLN A 191 -3.60 14.34 -34.25
C GLN A 191 -3.86 15.56 -35.15
N ASP A 192 -2.84 16.39 -35.36
CA ASP A 192 -2.90 17.54 -36.27
C ASP A 192 -2.05 17.25 -37.52
N PRO A 193 -2.66 17.11 -38.72
CA PRO A 193 -1.91 16.85 -39.95
C PRO A 193 -0.94 17.97 -40.36
N SER A 194 -1.08 19.17 -39.78
CA SER A 194 -0.17 20.31 -40.03
C SER A 194 1.08 20.29 -39.15
N ASP A 195 1.12 19.43 -38.12
CA ASP A 195 2.31 19.27 -37.30
C ASP A 195 3.47 18.72 -38.14
N GLU A 196 4.67 19.20 -37.82
CA GLU A 196 5.89 18.63 -38.38
C GLU A 196 6.05 17.16 -37.94
N PRO A 197 6.24 16.22 -38.88
CA PRO A 197 6.39 14.81 -38.54
C PRO A 197 7.57 14.55 -37.60
N THR A 198 7.43 13.58 -36.68
CA THR A 198 8.49 13.20 -35.74
C THR A 198 9.79 12.83 -36.45
N SER A 199 9.74 12.27 -37.65
CA SER A 199 10.93 11.94 -38.45
C SER A 199 11.86 13.14 -38.66
N VAL A 200 11.31 14.35 -38.87
CA VAL A 200 12.08 15.59 -39.03
C VAL A 200 12.74 16.02 -37.72
N LEU A 201 12.02 15.90 -36.59
CA LEU A 201 12.59 16.12 -35.26
C LEU A 201 13.78 15.19 -35.00
N LEU A 202 13.63 13.90 -35.31
CA LEU A 202 14.71 12.92 -35.12
C LEU A 202 15.92 13.22 -36.01
N GLU A 203 15.73 13.73 -37.22
CA GLU A 203 16.84 14.20 -38.05
C GLU A 203 17.57 15.40 -37.44
N ARG A 204 16.86 16.37 -36.86
CA ARG A 204 17.47 17.50 -36.16
C ARG A 204 18.29 17.05 -34.96
N ILE A 205 17.75 16.14 -34.15
CA ILE A 205 18.46 15.56 -32.99
C ILE A 205 19.75 14.85 -33.44
N ARG A 206 19.73 14.14 -34.56
CA ARG A 206 20.93 13.50 -35.13
C ARG A 206 21.98 14.54 -35.54
N LYS A 207 21.57 15.60 -36.22
CA LYS A 207 22.49 16.69 -36.63
C LYS A 207 23.11 17.37 -35.41
N GLU A 208 22.29 17.70 -34.42
CA GLU A 208 22.73 18.27 -33.14
C GLU A 208 23.79 17.37 -32.47
N LYS A 209 23.51 16.05 -32.34
CA LYS A 209 24.48 15.11 -31.77
C LYS A 209 25.80 15.09 -32.55
N VAL A 210 25.75 15.09 -33.89
CA VAL A 210 26.95 15.10 -34.74
C VAL A 210 27.77 16.37 -34.52
N GLU A 211 27.12 17.53 -34.41
CA GLU A 211 27.79 18.81 -34.14
C GLU A 211 28.45 18.81 -32.75
N LEU A 212 27.74 18.36 -31.72
CA LEU A 212 28.28 18.25 -30.36
C LEU A 212 29.46 17.26 -30.26
N ILE A 213 29.44 16.17 -31.04
CA ILE A 213 30.59 15.24 -31.15
C ILE A 213 31.77 15.93 -31.82
N LYS A 214 31.52 16.68 -32.90
CA LYS A 214 32.57 17.43 -33.63
C LYS A 214 33.22 18.49 -32.75
N GLU A 215 32.45 19.12 -31.88
CA GLU A 215 32.92 20.09 -30.89
C GLU A 215 33.60 19.44 -29.66
N GLY A 216 33.57 18.11 -29.55
CA GLY A 216 34.14 17.37 -28.42
C GLY A 216 33.36 17.50 -27.11
N LYS A 217 32.13 18.04 -27.16
CA LYS A 217 31.25 18.21 -25.99
C LYS A 217 30.63 16.89 -25.53
N ILE A 218 30.34 15.98 -26.47
CA ILE A 218 29.84 14.64 -26.16
C ILE A 218 30.67 13.56 -26.85
N LYS A 219 30.66 12.36 -26.27
CA LYS A 219 31.34 11.19 -26.85
C LYS A 219 30.51 10.60 -27.98
N ARG A 220 31.18 10.09 -29.01
CA ARG A 220 30.53 9.34 -30.09
C ARG A 220 29.92 8.05 -29.54
N GLU A 221 28.65 7.82 -29.87
CA GLU A 221 27.98 6.56 -29.59
C GLU A 221 28.63 5.42 -30.39
N LYS A 222 28.85 4.27 -29.74
CA LYS A 222 29.45 3.10 -30.41
C LYS A 222 28.51 2.50 -31.45
N ASN A 223 27.23 2.36 -31.09
CA ASN A 223 26.22 1.66 -31.87
C ASN A 223 24.93 2.52 -31.92
N PRO A 224 24.79 3.44 -32.88
CA PRO A 224 23.56 4.21 -33.01
C PRO A 224 22.41 3.28 -33.40
N SER A 225 21.27 3.46 -32.73
CA SER A 225 20.03 2.73 -33.01
C SER A 225 19.09 3.61 -33.85
N PHE A 226 18.46 3.00 -34.85
CA PHE A 226 17.44 3.60 -35.68
C PHE A 226 16.27 2.65 -35.84
N ILE A 227 15.09 3.05 -35.34
CA ILE A 227 13.86 2.29 -35.48
C ILE A 227 13.02 2.92 -36.60
N TYR A 228 12.41 2.06 -37.41
CA TYR A 228 11.52 2.46 -38.50
C TYR A 228 10.48 1.36 -38.78
N ARG A 229 9.38 1.75 -39.40
CA ARG A 229 8.34 0.82 -39.87
C ARG A 229 8.59 0.47 -41.34
N GLY A 230 8.72 -0.82 -41.64
CA GLY A 230 8.85 -1.34 -43.00
C GLY A 230 7.54 -1.22 -43.80
N GLY A 231 7.64 -1.32 -45.13
CA GLY A 231 6.47 -1.32 -46.02
C GLY A 231 5.55 -2.54 -45.85
N ASP A 232 6.04 -3.57 -45.16
CA ASP A 232 5.31 -4.76 -44.71
C ASP A 232 4.59 -4.56 -43.36
N GLY A 233 4.70 -3.37 -42.76
CA GLY A 233 4.08 -3.02 -41.48
C GLY A 233 4.87 -3.46 -40.24
N VAL A 234 6.02 -4.14 -40.42
CA VAL A 234 6.89 -4.64 -39.35
C VAL A 234 7.81 -3.52 -38.84
N PHE A 235 8.02 -3.45 -37.53
CA PHE A 235 9.04 -2.57 -36.94
C PHE A 235 10.42 -3.19 -37.00
N TYR A 236 11.38 -2.44 -37.51
CA TYR A 236 12.79 -2.81 -37.61
C TYR A 236 13.66 -1.84 -36.83
N GLU A 237 14.69 -2.37 -36.17
CA GLU A 237 15.76 -1.60 -35.55
C GLU A 237 17.08 -1.88 -36.26
N LYS A 238 17.72 -0.82 -36.75
CA LYS A 238 19.08 -0.86 -37.27
C LYS A 238 20.06 -0.40 -36.20
N VAL A 239 20.97 -1.28 -35.80
CA VAL A 239 22.04 -1.00 -34.83
C VAL A 239 23.37 -1.13 -35.56
N GLY A 240 24.00 0.01 -35.88
CA GLY A 240 25.18 0.00 -36.77
C GLY A 240 24.84 -0.56 -38.15
N ASN A 241 25.33 -1.76 -38.47
CA ASN A 241 25.06 -2.46 -39.74
C ASN A 241 24.03 -3.58 -39.64
N GLU A 242 23.65 -3.98 -38.42
CA GLU A 242 22.68 -5.06 -38.21
C GLU A 242 21.26 -4.50 -38.22
N VAL A 243 20.33 -5.24 -38.81
CA VAL A 243 18.90 -4.90 -38.86
C VAL A 243 18.12 -6.06 -38.25
N ASN A 244 17.37 -5.78 -37.19
CA ASN A 244 16.57 -6.77 -36.48
C ASN A 244 15.09 -6.37 -36.50
N ALA A 245 14.19 -7.32 -36.66
CA ALA A 245 12.76 -7.08 -36.47
C ALA A 245 12.47 -7.02 -34.95
N ILE A 246 11.79 -5.97 -34.50
CA ILE A 246 11.53 -5.70 -33.07
C ILE A 246 10.04 -5.60 -32.76
N SER A 247 9.17 -6.08 -33.66
CA SER A 247 7.71 -5.96 -33.48
C SER A 247 7.20 -6.66 -32.22
N GLU A 248 7.90 -7.69 -31.73
CA GLU A 248 7.59 -8.37 -30.46
C GLU A 248 7.93 -7.52 -29.22
N GLU A 249 8.81 -6.52 -29.36
CA GLU A 249 9.15 -5.59 -28.28
C GLU A 249 8.17 -4.40 -28.20
N ILE A 250 7.41 -4.14 -29.27
CA ILE A 250 6.52 -2.99 -29.34
C ILE A 250 5.33 -3.22 -28.39
N PRO A 251 5.17 -2.38 -27.36
CA PRO A 251 4.19 -2.65 -26.30
C PRO A 251 2.74 -2.34 -26.72
N PHE A 252 2.56 -1.43 -27.69
CA PHE A 252 1.26 -0.97 -28.16
C PHE A 252 1.39 -0.20 -29.48
N ASP A 253 0.27 -0.04 -30.17
CA ASP A 253 0.18 0.80 -31.37
C ASP A 253 0.27 2.29 -31.03
N ILE A 254 0.92 3.04 -31.91
CA ILE A 254 1.06 4.51 -31.86
C ILE A 254 0.48 5.14 -33.13
N PRO A 255 0.11 6.43 -33.11
CA PRO A 255 -0.30 7.17 -34.30
C PRO A 255 0.79 7.19 -35.38
N ASP A 256 0.40 7.28 -36.66
CA ASP A 256 1.35 7.29 -37.80
C ASP A 256 2.26 8.54 -37.83
N SER A 257 1.87 9.62 -37.13
CA SER A 257 2.68 10.82 -36.93
C SER A 257 3.82 10.62 -35.92
N TRP A 258 3.78 9.54 -35.13
CA TRP A 258 4.73 9.25 -34.07
C TRP A 258 5.77 8.22 -34.52
N GLU A 259 6.91 8.22 -33.83
CA GLU A 259 7.97 7.25 -34.08
C GLU A 259 8.39 6.57 -32.76
N TRP A 260 8.67 5.27 -32.83
CA TRP A 260 9.35 4.57 -31.75
C TRP A 260 10.84 4.86 -31.81
N VAL A 261 11.47 5.14 -30.67
CA VAL A 261 12.92 5.27 -30.54
C VAL A 261 13.43 4.59 -29.29
N ARG A 262 14.72 4.24 -29.26
CA ARG A 262 15.41 3.92 -28.00
C ARG A 262 15.64 5.21 -27.22
N LEU A 263 15.58 5.15 -25.89
CA LEU A 263 15.78 6.31 -25.01
C LEU A 263 17.13 7.01 -25.27
N SER A 264 18.16 6.24 -25.64
CA SER A 264 19.46 6.78 -26.05
C SER A 264 19.33 7.81 -27.18
N SER A 265 18.42 7.60 -28.14
CA SER A 265 18.21 8.51 -29.27
C SER A 265 17.76 9.91 -28.82
N THR A 266 17.05 10.03 -27.69
CA THR A 266 16.55 11.31 -27.15
C THR A 266 17.50 11.98 -26.16
N ILE A 267 18.55 11.27 -25.70
CA ILE A 267 19.49 11.74 -24.67
C ILE A 267 20.76 12.23 -25.35
N ILE A 268 21.20 13.45 -25.05
CA ILE A 268 22.48 14.03 -25.45
C ILE A 268 23.60 13.54 -24.54
N GLU A 269 23.36 13.56 -23.22
CA GLU A 269 24.34 13.16 -22.24
C GLU A 269 23.69 12.49 -21.03
N ASN A 270 24.36 11.44 -20.55
CA ASN A 270 23.98 10.68 -19.36
C ASN A 270 25.12 10.72 -18.34
N VAL A 271 24.94 11.55 -17.32
CA VAL A 271 25.96 11.88 -16.33
C VAL A 271 25.73 11.06 -15.06
N GLY A 272 26.73 10.27 -14.65
CA GLY A 272 26.70 9.55 -13.38
C GLY A 272 27.06 10.43 -12.18
N GLY A 273 26.62 10.06 -10.99
CA GLY A 273 27.02 10.73 -9.76
C GLY A 273 28.03 9.98 -8.90
N GLY A 274 28.37 10.58 -7.77
CA GLY A 274 29.37 10.07 -6.82
C GLY A 274 29.20 10.66 -5.43
N THR A 275 29.77 9.98 -4.43
CA THR A 275 29.75 10.45 -3.04
C THR A 275 31.15 10.88 -2.63
N PRO A 276 31.37 12.17 -2.27
CA PRO A 276 32.61 12.59 -1.63
C PRO A 276 32.88 11.80 -0.35
N SER A 277 34.15 11.62 0.02
CA SER A 277 34.45 10.84 1.23
C SER A 277 33.79 11.46 2.46
N LYS A 278 32.96 10.67 3.16
CA LYS A 278 32.32 11.08 4.42
C LYS A 278 33.32 11.23 5.58
N SER A 279 34.51 10.64 5.45
CA SER A 279 35.56 10.77 6.45
C SER A 279 36.28 12.13 6.41
N ASN A 280 36.05 12.94 5.36
CA ASN A 280 36.66 14.26 5.23
C ASN A 280 35.57 15.34 5.38
N PRO A 281 35.43 15.96 6.57
CA PRO A 281 34.40 16.98 6.81
C PRO A 281 34.50 18.19 5.87
N ASN A 282 35.70 18.51 5.38
CA ASN A 282 35.92 19.67 4.49
C ASN A 282 35.25 19.53 3.12
N TYR A 283 34.73 18.34 2.79
CA TYR A 283 33.98 18.11 1.56
C TYR A 283 32.49 18.42 1.67
N TRP A 284 31.97 18.61 2.89
CA TRP A 284 30.55 18.72 3.18
C TRP A 284 30.20 20.10 3.76
N GLY A 285 28.91 20.47 3.69
CA GLY A 285 28.40 21.73 4.25
C GLY A 285 28.79 22.96 3.45
N GLY A 286 29.04 22.81 2.14
CA GLY A 286 29.34 23.92 1.24
C GLY A 286 28.11 24.52 0.56
N ASN A 287 28.34 25.32 -0.48
CA ASN A 287 27.29 26.01 -1.23
C ASN A 287 26.76 25.22 -2.44
N ILE A 288 27.25 24.00 -2.68
CA ILE A 288 26.80 23.18 -3.81
C ILE A 288 25.79 22.16 -3.28
N PRO A 289 24.51 22.26 -3.64
CA PRO A 289 23.50 21.25 -3.29
C PRO A 289 23.94 19.86 -3.77
N TRP A 290 23.74 18.84 -2.94
CA TRP A 290 24.09 17.46 -3.27
C TRP A 290 22.90 16.52 -3.06
N ALA A 291 22.33 16.07 -4.16
CA ALA A 291 21.13 15.24 -4.18
C ALA A 291 21.44 13.75 -4.03
N SER A 292 20.62 13.09 -3.24
CA SER A 292 20.57 11.65 -3.04
C SER A 292 19.15 11.12 -3.33
N VAL A 293 18.96 9.80 -3.23
CA VAL A 293 17.64 9.17 -3.40
C VAL A 293 16.59 9.69 -2.39
N LYS A 294 17.04 10.25 -1.25
CA LYS A 294 16.16 10.83 -0.22
C LYS A 294 15.49 12.12 -0.69
N ASP A 295 16.17 12.86 -1.57
CA ASP A 295 15.74 14.15 -2.09
C ASP A 295 14.75 14.01 -3.27
N LEU A 296 14.53 12.78 -3.76
CA LEU A 296 13.59 12.48 -4.85
C LEU A 296 12.36 11.72 -4.31
N PRO A 297 11.29 12.38 -3.85
CA PRO A 297 10.02 11.72 -3.57
C PRO A 297 9.43 11.08 -4.84
N MET A 298 8.73 9.94 -4.71
CA MET A 298 8.13 9.26 -5.87
C MET A 298 7.15 10.14 -6.66
N ASN A 299 6.43 11.01 -5.94
CA ASN A 299 5.41 11.88 -6.53
C ASN A 299 5.94 13.26 -6.95
N ALA A 300 7.20 13.58 -6.65
CA ALA A 300 7.79 14.85 -7.05
C ALA A 300 8.00 14.90 -8.57
N THR A 301 7.95 16.10 -9.12
CA THR A 301 8.36 16.41 -10.52
C THR A 301 9.54 17.36 -10.56
N LYS A 302 9.84 18.04 -9.45
CA LYS A 302 10.83 19.11 -9.34
C LYS A 302 11.72 18.91 -8.12
N LEU A 303 12.96 19.37 -8.23
CA LEU A 303 13.95 19.41 -7.15
C LEU A 303 14.47 20.84 -7.03
N ASP A 304 14.16 21.50 -5.93
CA ASP A 304 14.53 22.90 -5.65
C ASP A 304 15.56 23.05 -4.53
N SER A 305 15.80 21.98 -3.78
CA SER A 305 16.64 21.96 -2.58
C SER A 305 17.14 20.53 -2.29
N THR A 306 18.20 20.41 -1.48
CA THR A 306 18.75 19.12 -1.05
C THR A 306 19.00 19.13 0.45
N ILE A 307 18.94 17.96 1.08
CA ILE A 307 19.23 17.77 2.50
C ILE A 307 20.70 18.08 2.79
N ASP A 308 21.59 17.55 1.96
CA ASP A 308 23.04 17.69 2.11
C ASP A 308 23.60 18.65 1.05
N SER A 309 24.75 19.24 1.35
CA SER A 309 25.51 20.06 0.42
C SER A 309 27.00 19.73 0.51
N ILE A 310 27.73 20.02 -0.56
CA ILE A 310 29.17 19.76 -0.68
C ILE A 310 29.93 21.05 -1.00
N THR A 311 31.22 21.05 -0.70
CA THR A 311 32.12 22.14 -1.07
C THR A 311 32.65 21.95 -2.49
N ILE A 312 33.25 23.00 -3.06
CA ILE A 312 33.97 22.91 -4.34
C ILE A 312 35.07 21.84 -4.27
N ALA A 313 35.73 21.71 -3.11
CA ALA A 313 36.74 20.67 -2.89
C ALA A 313 36.10 19.28 -2.90
N GLY A 314 34.92 19.10 -2.30
CA GLY A 314 34.17 17.84 -2.34
C GLY A 314 33.76 17.44 -3.75
N LEU A 315 33.30 18.40 -4.57
CA LEU A 315 32.95 18.13 -5.97
C LEU A 315 34.20 17.73 -6.78
N LYS A 316 35.28 18.51 -6.71
CA LYS A 316 36.51 18.26 -7.50
C LYS A 316 37.25 16.98 -7.12
N ASN A 317 37.17 16.55 -5.85
CA ASN A 317 37.88 15.37 -5.33
C ASN A 317 36.97 14.15 -5.19
N SER A 318 35.84 14.11 -5.90
CA SER A 318 34.95 12.96 -5.94
C SER A 318 34.51 12.66 -7.38
N SER A 319 33.81 11.55 -7.57
CA SER A 319 33.14 11.22 -8.83
C SER A 319 31.76 11.87 -8.98
N SER A 320 31.41 12.80 -8.08
CA SER A 320 30.17 13.57 -8.18
C SER A 320 30.25 14.57 -9.33
N ASN A 321 29.18 14.70 -10.09
CA ASN A 321 29.09 15.63 -11.21
C ASN A 321 27.97 16.64 -10.97
N LEU A 322 28.20 17.87 -11.45
CA LEU A 322 27.23 18.96 -11.38
C LEU A 322 26.26 18.85 -12.55
N ILE A 323 24.96 18.81 -12.23
CA ILE A 323 23.87 18.84 -13.20
C ILE A 323 23.30 20.25 -13.19
N SER A 324 23.35 20.92 -14.34
CA SER A 324 22.81 22.27 -14.47
C SER A 324 21.30 22.31 -14.31
N LYS A 325 20.79 23.41 -13.76
CA LYS A 325 19.38 23.74 -13.65
C LYS A 325 18.64 23.47 -14.96
N GLY A 326 17.45 22.90 -14.83
CA GLY A 326 16.54 22.56 -15.91
C GLY A 326 16.77 21.17 -16.51
N ASN A 327 17.79 20.43 -16.11
CA ASN A 327 18.00 19.05 -16.56
C ASN A 327 17.32 18.04 -15.64
N ILE A 328 17.17 16.82 -16.16
CA ILE A 328 16.45 15.75 -15.49
C ILE A 328 17.40 14.96 -14.59
N ILE A 329 16.92 14.53 -13.43
CA ILE A 329 17.63 13.61 -12.54
C ILE A 329 16.75 12.38 -12.34
N ILE A 330 17.31 11.21 -12.65
CA ILE A 330 16.65 9.92 -12.45
C ILE A 330 17.36 9.11 -11.38
N CYS A 331 16.59 8.25 -10.72
CA CYS A 331 17.13 7.24 -9.81
C CYS A 331 17.33 5.91 -10.52
N THR A 332 18.53 5.35 -10.43
CA THR A 332 18.93 4.08 -11.05
C THR A 332 19.11 2.94 -10.05
N ARG A 333 19.20 3.23 -8.75
CA ARG A 333 19.35 2.22 -7.68
C ARG A 333 18.56 2.64 -6.44
N MET A 334 18.03 1.68 -5.67
CA MET A 334 17.30 1.91 -4.40
C MET A 334 15.97 2.70 -4.48
N GLY A 335 15.64 3.31 -5.61
CA GLY A 335 14.43 4.11 -5.79
C GLY A 335 13.98 4.20 -7.25
N LEU A 336 13.98 3.08 -7.96
CA LEU A 336 13.59 3.01 -9.38
C LEU A 336 12.24 3.67 -9.66
N GLY A 337 12.16 4.36 -10.79
CA GLY A 337 10.98 5.13 -11.19
C GLY A 337 10.95 6.57 -10.67
N LYS A 338 11.79 6.93 -9.69
CA LYS A 338 11.93 8.33 -9.25
C LYS A 338 12.63 9.17 -10.33
N ILE A 339 12.01 10.29 -10.67
CA ILE A 339 12.47 11.24 -11.69
C ILE A 339 12.01 12.66 -11.34
N VAL A 340 12.87 13.65 -11.55
CA VAL A 340 12.59 15.08 -11.32
C VAL A 340 13.32 15.95 -12.35
N ILE A 341 12.80 17.14 -12.62
CA ILE A 341 13.56 18.25 -13.21
C ILE A 341 14.23 19.03 -12.08
N SER A 342 15.53 19.28 -12.19
CA SER A 342 16.23 20.14 -11.23
C SER A 342 15.91 21.61 -11.50
N GLU A 343 15.50 22.37 -10.49
CA GLU A 343 15.32 23.83 -10.56
C GLU A 343 16.55 24.61 -10.08
N ILE A 344 17.60 23.88 -9.68
CA ILE A 344 18.88 24.38 -9.19
C ILE A 344 20.05 23.63 -9.84
N ASP A 345 21.23 24.24 -9.83
CA ASP A 345 22.47 23.51 -10.12
C ASP A 345 22.77 22.57 -8.94
N VAL A 346 22.96 21.28 -9.22
CA VAL A 346 23.01 20.26 -8.16
C VAL A 346 23.99 19.15 -8.50
N ALA A 347 24.80 18.78 -7.51
CA ALA A 347 25.66 17.61 -7.60
C ALA A 347 24.87 16.35 -7.19
N ILE A 348 25.18 15.18 -7.75
CA ILE A 348 24.37 13.97 -7.55
C ILE A 348 25.18 12.78 -7.00
N ASN A 349 24.54 11.93 -6.20
CA ASN A 349 25.17 10.72 -5.66
C ASN A 349 25.27 9.56 -6.69
N GLN A 350 25.93 8.45 -6.30
CA GLN A 350 26.14 7.28 -7.18
C GLN A 350 24.88 6.52 -7.62
N ASP A 351 23.74 6.75 -6.98
CA ASP A 351 22.47 6.08 -7.28
C ASP A 351 21.62 6.89 -8.27
N LEU A 352 22.00 8.14 -8.50
CA LEU A 352 21.33 9.07 -9.40
C LEU A 352 22.10 9.24 -10.71
N ARG A 353 21.38 9.68 -11.74
CA ARG A 353 21.96 10.10 -13.02
C ARG A 353 21.30 11.37 -13.52
N GLY A 354 22.11 12.29 -14.05
CA GLY A 354 21.67 13.45 -14.79
C GLY A 354 21.43 13.08 -16.25
N ILE A 355 20.24 13.42 -16.76
CA ILE A 355 19.81 13.16 -18.13
C ILE A 355 19.62 14.51 -18.82
N ILE A 356 20.45 14.76 -19.82
CA ILE A 356 20.36 15.92 -20.70
C ILE A 356 19.69 15.47 -21.98
N LEU A 357 18.49 15.99 -22.25
CA LEU A 357 17.69 15.64 -23.42
C LEU A 357 18.08 16.49 -24.63
N ALA A 358 17.86 15.94 -25.82
CA ALA A 358 18.05 16.65 -27.08
C ALA A 358 17.02 17.76 -27.27
N ASN A 359 17.36 18.74 -28.10
CA ASN A 359 16.45 19.84 -28.39
C ASN A 359 15.18 19.33 -29.09
N GLY A 360 14.03 19.87 -28.69
CA GLY A 360 12.71 19.47 -29.18
C GLY A 360 12.06 18.29 -28.43
N ILE A 361 12.75 17.66 -27.46
CA ILE A 361 12.13 16.73 -26.52
C ILE A 361 11.60 17.49 -25.31
N ASN A 362 10.28 17.50 -25.14
CA ASN A 362 9.64 18.12 -23.98
C ASN A 362 9.95 17.31 -22.70
N LYS A 363 10.50 17.99 -21.68
CA LYS A 363 10.97 17.35 -20.43
C LYS A 363 9.82 16.80 -19.60
N ASP A 364 8.68 17.48 -19.57
CA ASP A 364 7.50 17.02 -18.84
C ASP A 364 6.88 15.81 -19.52
N PHE A 365 6.81 15.82 -20.86
CA PHE A 365 6.43 14.63 -21.63
C PHE A 365 7.35 13.44 -21.33
N PHE A 366 8.67 13.66 -21.32
CA PHE A 366 9.64 12.63 -20.94
C PHE A 366 9.42 12.11 -19.51
N ILE A 367 9.13 12.99 -18.55
CA ILE A 367 8.80 12.59 -17.18
C ILE A 367 7.54 11.71 -17.15
N HIS A 368 6.48 12.11 -17.85
CA HIS A 368 5.23 11.36 -17.90
C HIS A 368 5.47 9.97 -18.50
N PHE A 369 6.22 9.89 -19.60
CA PHE A 369 6.66 8.62 -20.17
C PHE A 369 7.46 7.77 -19.20
N TYR A 370 8.49 8.34 -18.55
CA TYR A 370 9.35 7.60 -17.64
C TYR A 370 8.58 7.06 -16.42
N LYS A 371 7.59 7.82 -15.91
CA LYS A 371 6.71 7.39 -14.82
C LYS A 371 5.75 6.27 -15.23
N THR A 372 5.35 6.20 -16.50
CA THR A 372 4.53 5.09 -17.03
C THR A 372 5.33 3.85 -17.38
N SER A 373 6.60 4.03 -17.77
CA SER A 373 7.51 2.94 -18.07
C SER A 373 7.68 2.07 -16.82
N ALA A 374 7.21 0.83 -16.88
CA ALA A 374 7.34 -0.13 -15.80
C ALA A 374 8.79 -0.62 -15.68
N ILE A 375 9.67 0.23 -15.15
CA ILE A 375 11.10 -0.03 -15.01
C ILE A 375 11.31 -1.14 -13.97
N LYS A 376 11.59 -2.35 -14.44
CA LYS A 376 11.91 -3.50 -13.59
C LYS A 376 13.41 -3.55 -13.32
N GLY A 377 13.79 -3.36 -12.05
CA GLY A 377 15.19 -3.49 -11.63
C GLY A 377 15.68 -4.93 -11.55
N GLN A 378 16.97 -5.12 -11.81
CA GLN A 378 17.70 -6.38 -11.62
C GLN A 378 18.66 -6.28 -10.42
N GLY A 379 18.92 -7.41 -9.75
CA GLY A 379 19.84 -7.51 -8.60
C GLY A 379 19.26 -8.31 -7.43
N LEU A 380 20.12 -9.08 -6.75
CA LEU A 380 19.72 -9.97 -5.64
C LEU A 380 19.35 -9.19 -4.36
N THR A 381 20.14 -8.17 -4.00
CA THR A 381 19.97 -7.42 -2.73
C THR A 381 19.49 -5.98 -2.97
N VAL A 382 19.90 -5.35 -4.07
CA VAL A 382 19.46 -4.01 -4.49
C VAL A 382 19.04 -4.07 -5.95
N LYS A 383 17.75 -3.89 -6.21
CA LYS A 383 17.22 -3.78 -7.57
C LYS A 383 17.63 -2.43 -8.15
N GLY A 384 18.39 -2.46 -9.26
CA GLY A 384 18.80 -1.28 -10.02
C GLY A 384 18.62 -1.49 -11.51
N ILE A 385 18.83 -0.44 -12.30
CA ILE A 385 18.92 -0.51 -13.77
C ILE A 385 20.32 -0.12 -14.22
N THR A 386 20.83 -0.84 -15.23
CA THR A 386 22.09 -0.46 -15.88
C THR A 386 21.86 0.69 -16.86
N VAL A 387 22.94 1.35 -17.27
CA VAL A 387 22.89 2.37 -18.32
C VAL A 387 22.39 1.79 -19.62
N ASP A 388 22.82 0.57 -19.97
CA ASP A 388 22.41 -0.09 -21.20
C ASP A 388 20.92 -0.41 -21.18
N MET A 389 20.39 -0.91 -20.06
CA MET A 389 18.94 -1.12 -19.90
C MET A 389 18.16 0.18 -20.06
N LEU A 390 18.60 1.26 -19.40
CA LEU A 390 17.97 2.58 -19.52
C LEU A 390 17.97 3.07 -20.97
N ASN A 391 19.12 2.98 -21.63
CA ASN A 391 19.30 3.43 -23.01
C ASN A 391 18.47 2.60 -24.00
N SER A 392 18.22 1.32 -23.70
CA SER A 392 17.44 0.40 -24.54
C SER A 392 15.91 0.55 -24.39
N LEU A 393 15.41 1.36 -23.44
CA LEU A 393 13.96 1.55 -23.27
C LEU A 393 13.33 2.12 -24.55
N LEU A 394 12.20 1.54 -24.97
CA LEU A 394 11.42 2.03 -26.10
C LEU A 394 10.54 3.20 -25.66
N MET A 395 10.73 4.35 -26.29
CA MET A 395 9.96 5.57 -26.07
C MET A 395 9.20 5.96 -27.34
N PRO A 396 7.89 6.20 -27.25
CA PRO A 396 7.12 6.74 -28.36
C PRO A 396 7.27 8.27 -28.39
N ILE A 397 7.61 8.84 -29.55
CA ILE A 397 7.86 10.27 -29.71
C ILE A 397 6.80 10.91 -30.61
N PRO A 398 6.00 11.86 -30.08
CA PRO A 398 5.11 12.70 -30.87
C PRO A 398 5.87 13.85 -31.56
N PRO A 399 5.24 14.50 -32.54
CA PRO A 399 5.59 15.85 -32.98
C PRO A 399 5.77 16.82 -31.82
N VAL A 400 6.66 17.81 -31.98
CA VAL A 400 7.02 18.75 -30.91
C VAL A 400 5.78 19.48 -30.37
N GLU A 401 4.93 20.00 -31.24
CA GLU A 401 3.71 20.71 -30.82
C GLU A 401 2.72 19.77 -30.11
N GLU A 402 2.60 18.53 -30.57
CA GLU A 402 1.75 17.55 -29.93
C GLU A 402 2.26 17.19 -28.52
N GLN A 403 3.58 17.08 -28.30
CA GLN A 403 4.14 16.88 -26.96
C GLN A 403 3.64 17.95 -25.98
N HIS A 404 3.62 19.23 -26.40
CA HIS A 404 3.10 20.33 -25.58
C HIS A 404 1.61 20.20 -25.31
N ARG A 405 0.80 19.87 -26.33
CA ARG A 405 -0.66 19.67 -26.19
C ARG A 405 -0.96 18.51 -25.24
N ILE A 406 -0.19 17.42 -25.30
CA ILE A 406 -0.30 16.27 -24.39
C ILE A 406 -0.03 16.69 -22.95
N VAL A 407 1.08 17.40 -22.70
CA VAL A 407 1.46 17.86 -21.35
C VAL A 407 0.37 18.77 -20.77
N GLN A 408 -0.08 19.78 -21.54
CA GLN A 408 -1.16 20.68 -21.11
C GLN A 408 -2.45 19.92 -20.77
N LYS A 409 -2.80 18.90 -21.57
CA LYS A 409 -3.97 18.05 -21.31
C LYS A 409 -3.82 17.24 -20.02
N ILE A 410 -2.65 16.63 -19.80
CA ILE A 410 -2.34 15.87 -18.58
C ILE A 410 -2.46 16.79 -17.35
N GLU A 411 -1.82 17.96 -17.38
CA GLU A 411 -1.85 18.91 -16.27
C GLU A 411 -3.28 19.33 -15.91
N LYS A 412 -4.09 19.68 -16.91
CA LYS A 412 -5.50 20.04 -16.71
C LYS A 412 -6.31 18.91 -16.07
N LEU A 413 -6.08 17.67 -16.52
CA LEU A 413 -6.78 16.51 -15.96
C LEU A 413 -6.33 16.20 -14.53
N ILE A 414 -5.02 16.26 -14.25
CA ILE A 414 -4.47 16.03 -12.90
C ILE A 414 -4.96 17.11 -11.93
N LEU A 415 -5.01 18.38 -12.34
CA LEU A 415 -5.57 19.46 -11.54
C LEU A 415 -7.04 19.20 -11.18
N SER A 416 -7.83 18.74 -12.15
CA SER A 416 -9.25 18.40 -11.94
C SER A 416 -9.40 17.26 -10.93
N ILE A 417 -8.53 16.24 -10.97
CA ILE A 417 -8.53 15.12 -10.01
C ILE A 417 -8.15 15.58 -8.61
N ASN A 418 -7.19 16.50 -8.47
CA ASN A 418 -6.77 17.00 -7.17
C ASN A 418 -7.80 17.94 -6.53
N SER A 419 -8.75 18.46 -7.32
CA SER A 419 -9.86 19.30 -6.83
C SER A 419 -11.12 18.52 -6.46
N MET A 420 -11.15 17.20 -6.71
CA MET A 420 -12.20 16.28 -6.24
C MET A 420 -11.91 15.83 -4.81
#